data_AF-A0A3M1HRH4-F1
#
_entry.id   AF-A0A3M1HRH4-F1
#
_cell.length_a   1.000
_cell.length_b   1.000
_cell.length_c   1.000
_cell.angle_alpha   90.00
_cell.angle_beta   90.00
_cell.angle_gamma   90.00
#
_symmetry.space_group_name_H-M   'P 1'
#
loop_
_entity.id
_entity.type
_entity.pdbx_description
1 polymer ?
#
loop_
_entity_poly.entity_id
_entity_poly.type
_entity_poly.pdbx_seq_one_letter_code
_entity_poly.pdbx_strand_id
1 'polypeptide(L)'
;MRPAGSHGLGGTRGRSYNEPGPLHPICLRAMTITVTVHLHNALRRRTPAGWQNRLSLTLPAHAAVRELIERLQLDFPREALLVVVDRRAVSEDHLLQDGDVVHLLPALSGGSARHSYTIPYGRGELSFSLPVPAEILSPRRTPAARDPLSVVRAALADPVGDVSLADFVHARRVAIAVSDQTRPVPYRYLLPPLFATLAALGIADERIMLIIANGAHPPMPPARFRAQVHLSENIAVVSHDCDDTVNLVYCGETAAGTPVWVNRHFHEADLRIVVGNIEPHQFQGYSGGAKGAAIGLAGRETIDANHSLMTHPDAQLGRYDDNPARQDVEAIGRAMGIHFALNAILNQDKQLVSALAGEPIAVMRAGIPQVGAACQVRVEHPFDLVVASPGGHPKDINLYQAQKALAHAALVTRDGGFVILVAACPQGTGSPEFETWVRQRHSLQDVLSTFAAEGFRVGPHKAVQLARDARRVQVRLVSEMEPAQVRSLLLTPAPDLDSALREALTALPSRPRIAIMPQASATAPILDAARPASLSHPLSA
;
A
#
# COMPACT_ATOMS: atom_id res chain seq x y z
N MET A 1 -33.00 68.73 21.34
CA MET A 1 -34.35 68.39 21.84
C MET A 1 -34.22 67.63 23.15
N ARG A 2 -34.94 68.07 24.19
CA ARG A 2 -35.38 67.29 25.39
C ARG A 2 -36.83 66.79 25.10
N PRO A 3 -37.58 66.13 26.03
CA PRO A 3 -37.27 65.59 27.38
C PRO A 3 -37.20 64.04 27.32
N ALA A 4 -37.52 63.16 28.29
CA ALA A 4 -37.93 63.16 29.73
C ALA A 4 -37.41 61.82 30.35
N GLY A 5 -37.48 61.51 31.65
CA GLY A 5 -37.85 62.23 32.88
C GLY A 5 -37.29 61.44 34.10
N SER A 6 -36.89 62.09 35.20
CA SER A 6 -37.68 62.24 36.45
C SER A 6 -37.72 60.99 37.37
N HIS A 7 -37.65 61.04 38.71
CA HIS A 7 -37.24 62.06 39.71
C HIS A 7 -37.20 61.39 41.11
N GLY A 8 -36.53 61.99 42.10
CA GLY A 8 -36.50 61.55 43.52
C GLY A 8 -35.06 61.46 44.06
N LEU A 9 -34.50 62.35 44.88
CA LEU A 9 -34.98 63.02 46.11
C LEU A 9 -35.48 62.01 47.16
N GLY A 10 -34.93 61.92 48.37
CA GLY A 10 -33.80 62.61 49.01
C GLY A 10 -33.74 62.25 50.50
N GLY A 11 -32.71 62.64 51.26
CA GLY A 11 -32.70 62.41 52.71
C GLY A 11 -31.34 62.42 53.41
N THR A 12 -30.82 63.60 53.73
CA THR A 12 -29.69 63.77 54.66
C THR A 12 -30.15 63.79 56.12
N ARG A 13 -29.50 63.03 57.01
CA ARG A 13 -29.32 63.34 58.45
C ARG A 13 -28.08 62.60 58.95
N GLY A 14 -27.33 63.21 59.87
CA GLY A 14 -26.07 62.67 60.38
C GLY A 14 -25.99 62.65 61.91
N ARG A 15 -24.77 62.33 62.39
CA ARG A 15 -24.32 62.19 63.79
C ARG A 15 -24.80 60.94 64.55
N SER A 16 -23.83 60.05 64.81
CA SER A 16 -23.30 59.89 66.17
C SER A 16 -21.86 59.35 66.12
N TYR A 17 -20.97 59.95 66.92
CA TYR A 17 -19.73 59.27 67.32
C TYR A 17 -20.09 58.22 68.37
N ASN A 18 -19.42 57.07 68.36
CA ASN A 18 -19.27 56.22 69.54
C ASN A 18 -17.89 55.54 69.48
N GLU A 19 -17.26 55.44 70.65
CA GLU A 19 -15.90 54.94 70.86
C GLU A 19 -15.82 53.39 70.91
N PRO A 20 -14.62 52.78 70.93
CA PRO A 20 -14.42 51.44 70.34
C PRO A 20 -14.80 50.28 71.26
N GLY A 21 -15.45 49.27 70.68
CA GLY A 21 -15.55 47.92 71.22
C GLY A 21 -14.25 47.11 71.02
N PRO A 22 -14.02 46.05 71.81
CA PRO A 22 -12.70 45.43 71.94
C PRO A 22 -12.24 44.67 70.69
N LEU A 23 -10.91 44.62 70.53
CA LEU A 23 -10.20 43.83 69.53
C LEU A 23 -10.57 42.33 69.67
N HIS A 24 -11.42 41.83 68.76
CA HIS A 24 -11.50 40.39 68.53
C HIS A 24 -10.24 39.90 67.81
N PRO A 25 -9.70 38.73 68.18
CA PRO A 25 -8.45 38.24 67.61
C PRO A 25 -8.59 38.00 66.11
N ILE A 26 -7.53 38.35 65.38
CA ILE A 26 -7.38 38.10 63.95
C ILE A 26 -7.49 36.59 63.72
N CYS A 27 -8.59 36.14 63.11
CA CYS A 27 -8.64 34.83 62.48
C CYS A 27 -7.64 34.81 61.33
N LEU A 28 -6.42 34.34 61.61
CA LEU A 28 -5.47 33.91 60.60
C LEU A 28 -6.17 32.88 59.71
N ARG A 29 -6.59 33.29 58.51
CA ARG A 29 -6.93 32.34 57.45
C ARG A 29 -5.72 31.44 57.26
N ALA A 30 -5.94 30.13 57.17
CA ALA A 30 -4.86 29.17 56.97
C ALA A 30 -4.02 29.60 55.76
N MET A 31 -2.71 29.80 55.98
CA MET A 31 -1.79 30.26 54.92
C MET A 31 -1.47 29.16 53.89
N THR A 32 -2.04 27.97 54.10
CA THR A 32 -1.88 26.77 53.30
C THR A 32 -3.20 26.03 53.19
N ILE A 33 -3.42 25.36 52.05
CA ILE A 33 -4.49 24.40 51.81
C ILE A 33 -3.92 22.98 51.75
N THR A 34 -4.73 21.98 52.11
CA THR A 34 -4.41 20.56 51.97
C THR A 34 -5.36 19.92 50.96
N VAL A 35 -4.80 19.26 49.94
CA VAL A 35 -5.56 18.65 48.84
C VAL A 35 -5.21 17.17 48.69
N THR A 36 -6.20 16.35 48.32
CA THR A 36 -6.01 14.93 48.02
C THR A 36 -5.78 14.75 46.53
N VAL A 37 -4.63 14.22 46.14
CA VAL A 37 -4.32 13.90 44.73
C VAL A 37 -4.49 12.41 44.46
N HIS A 38 -5.33 12.06 43.51
CA HIS A 38 -5.46 10.72 42.93
C HIS A 38 -4.74 10.65 41.58
N LEU A 39 -3.75 9.78 41.47
CA LEU A 39 -2.97 9.55 40.24
C LEU A 39 -3.49 8.31 39.52
N HIS A 40 -3.67 8.39 38.21
CA HIS A 40 -3.91 7.21 37.38
C HIS A 40 -2.75 6.19 37.51
N ASN A 41 -3.01 4.90 37.25
CA ASN A 41 -2.00 3.84 37.32
C ASN A 41 -0.76 4.08 36.43
N ALA A 42 -0.90 4.84 35.34
CA ALA A 42 0.22 5.25 34.47
C ALA A 42 1.04 6.42 35.03
N LEU A 43 0.52 7.15 36.02
CA LEU A 43 1.13 8.33 36.66
C LEU A 43 1.57 8.07 38.10
N ARG A 44 1.45 6.82 38.58
CA ARG A 44 1.78 6.43 39.96
C ARG A 44 3.24 6.77 40.29
N ARG A 45 3.48 7.25 41.51
CA ARG A 45 4.83 7.66 41.96
C ARG A 45 5.43 6.63 42.91
N ARG A 46 6.73 6.36 42.79
CA ARG A 46 7.47 5.55 43.77
C ARG A 46 7.84 6.43 44.96
N THR A 47 7.44 6.00 46.15
CA THR A 47 7.78 6.60 47.45
C THR A 47 8.52 5.58 48.31
N PRO A 48 9.07 5.95 49.48
CA PRO A 48 9.64 4.98 50.42
C PRO A 48 8.64 3.89 50.87
N ALA A 49 7.33 4.18 50.81
CA ALA A 49 6.24 3.24 51.10
C ALA A 49 5.74 2.47 49.87
N GLY A 50 6.51 2.43 48.78
CA GLY A 50 6.14 1.75 47.53
C GLY A 50 5.44 2.66 46.51
N TRP A 51 4.72 2.05 45.56
CA TRP A 51 3.97 2.77 44.52
C TRP A 51 2.70 3.38 45.10
N GLN A 52 2.59 4.70 45.04
CA GLN A 52 1.44 5.45 45.52
C GLN A 52 0.61 5.99 44.34
N ASN A 53 -0.70 5.78 44.41
CA ASN A 53 -1.71 6.36 43.51
C ASN A 53 -2.64 7.35 44.21
N ARG A 54 -2.43 7.60 45.51
CA ARG A 54 -3.10 8.63 46.29
C ARG A 54 -2.04 9.36 47.14
N LEU A 55 -2.08 10.68 47.13
CA LEU A 55 -1.18 11.56 47.89
C LEU A 55 -2.01 12.63 48.61
N SER A 56 -1.51 13.13 49.73
CA SER A 56 -2.01 14.35 50.35
C SER A 56 -0.92 15.41 50.28
N LEU A 57 -1.23 16.60 49.77
CA LEU A 57 -0.26 17.68 49.55
C LEU A 57 -0.73 18.97 50.22
N THR A 58 0.19 19.63 50.92
CA THR A 58 -0.02 20.97 51.49
C THR A 58 0.59 22.03 50.58
N LEU A 59 -0.24 22.92 50.05
CA LEU A 59 0.10 23.99 49.11
C LEU A 59 -0.16 25.37 49.73
N PRO A 60 0.41 26.47 49.20
CA PRO A 60 0.03 27.82 49.61
C PRO A 60 -1.47 28.09 49.45
N ALA A 61 -2.02 28.99 50.26
CA ALA A 61 -3.38 29.49 50.02
C ALA A 61 -3.48 30.13 48.63
N HIS A 62 -4.55 29.79 47.90
CA HIS A 62 -4.79 30.18 46.50
C HIS A 62 -3.84 29.58 45.44
N ALA A 63 -3.14 28.49 45.75
CA ALA A 63 -2.34 27.77 44.75
C ALA A 63 -3.21 27.27 43.57
N ALA A 64 -2.71 27.43 42.35
CA ALA A 64 -3.34 26.90 41.15
C ALA A 64 -2.95 25.44 40.88
N VAL A 65 -3.75 24.73 40.07
CA VAL A 65 -3.48 23.36 39.61
C VAL A 65 -2.07 23.21 39.01
N ARG A 66 -1.55 24.22 38.30
CA ARG A 66 -0.17 24.22 37.77
C ARG A 66 0.91 24.04 38.83
N GLU A 67 0.78 24.68 39.99
CA GLU A 67 1.73 24.58 41.11
C GLU A 67 1.70 23.18 41.75
N LEU A 68 0.52 22.55 41.77
CA LEU A 68 0.35 21.16 42.20
C LEU A 68 1.08 20.19 41.25
N ILE A 69 0.92 20.37 39.93
CA ILE A 69 1.59 19.53 38.91
C ILE A 69 3.12 19.71 38.99
N GLU A 70 3.60 20.94 39.16
CA GLU A 70 5.01 21.25 39.38
C GLU A 70 5.60 20.52 40.58
N ARG A 71 4.89 20.56 41.71
CA ARG A 71 5.35 19.94 42.95
C ARG A 71 5.32 18.41 42.92
N LEU A 72 4.49 17.81 42.07
CA LEU A 72 4.45 16.37 41.88
C LEU A 72 5.64 15.82 41.10
N GLN A 73 6.27 16.63 40.24
CA GLN A 73 7.41 16.23 39.39
C GLN A 73 7.13 14.92 38.63
N LEU A 74 5.99 14.88 37.94
CA LEU A 74 5.61 13.70 37.14
C LEU A 74 6.51 13.57 35.90
N ASP A 75 6.94 12.34 35.62
CA ASP A 75 7.61 11.96 34.38
C ASP A 75 6.56 11.77 33.26
N PHE A 76 5.84 12.85 32.95
CA PHE A 76 4.72 12.86 32.00
C PHE A 76 4.48 14.28 31.43
N PRO A 77 4.19 14.45 30.13
CA PRO A 77 3.96 15.77 29.55
C PRO A 77 2.74 16.47 30.16
N ARG A 78 2.84 17.76 30.52
CA ARG A 78 1.78 18.49 31.24
C ARG A 78 0.55 18.70 30.37
N GLU A 79 0.79 19.08 29.12
CA GLU A 79 -0.18 19.19 28.03
C GLU A 79 -0.93 17.87 27.72
N ALA A 80 -0.44 16.75 28.24
CA ALA A 80 -1.10 15.44 28.15
C ALA A 80 -1.80 15.03 29.45
N LEU A 81 -2.01 15.93 30.43
CA LEU A 81 -2.78 15.66 31.66
C LEU A 81 -4.20 16.23 31.58
N LEU A 82 -5.19 15.38 31.87
CA LEU A 82 -6.54 15.80 32.21
C LEU A 82 -6.64 15.95 33.73
N VAL A 83 -6.99 17.15 34.19
CA VAL A 83 -7.19 17.47 35.61
C VAL A 83 -8.68 17.52 35.92
N VAL A 84 -9.11 16.78 36.93
CA VAL A 84 -10.48 16.81 37.43
C VAL A 84 -10.46 17.15 38.92
N VAL A 85 -11.05 18.28 39.30
CA VAL A 85 -11.23 18.70 40.70
C VAL A 85 -12.70 18.54 41.05
N ASP A 86 -13.00 17.82 42.14
CA ASP A 86 -14.36 17.57 42.63
C ASP A 86 -15.37 17.18 41.53
N ARG A 87 -14.95 16.22 40.70
CA ARG A 87 -15.70 15.65 39.56
C ARG A 87 -15.91 16.59 38.37
N ARG A 88 -15.24 17.75 38.31
CA ARG A 88 -15.26 18.67 37.15
C ARG A 88 -13.90 18.75 36.49
N ALA A 89 -13.84 18.64 35.16
CA ALA A 89 -12.62 18.92 34.42
C ALA A 89 -12.29 20.42 34.52
N VAL A 90 -11.03 20.76 34.81
CA VAL A 90 -10.58 22.13 35.02
C VAL A 90 -9.28 22.43 34.27
N SER A 91 -9.02 23.71 34.00
CA SER A 91 -7.74 24.18 33.47
C SER A 91 -6.66 24.23 34.55
N GLU A 92 -5.40 24.32 34.13
CA GLU A 92 -4.25 24.48 35.03
C GLU A 92 -4.28 25.77 35.89
N ASP A 93 -5.04 26.78 35.47
CA ASP A 93 -5.25 28.04 36.19
C ASP A 93 -6.36 27.98 37.26
N HIS A 94 -6.99 26.82 37.44
CA HIS A 94 -8.00 26.63 38.48
C HIS A 94 -7.36 26.74 39.87
N LEU A 95 -7.88 27.64 40.69
CA LEU A 95 -7.44 27.85 42.07
C LEU A 95 -8.02 26.76 42.97
N LEU A 96 -7.15 26.06 43.70
CA LEU A 96 -7.53 25.00 44.61
C LEU A 96 -8.02 25.55 45.96
N GLN A 97 -8.90 24.79 46.62
CA GLN A 97 -9.42 25.07 47.96
C GLN A 97 -8.97 23.99 48.96
N ASP A 98 -9.13 24.28 50.26
CA ASP A 98 -8.81 23.33 51.32
C ASP A 98 -9.80 22.16 51.31
N GLY A 99 -9.28 20.93 51.20
CA GLY A 99 -10.08 19.71 51.10
C GLY A 99 -10.31 19.18 49.67
N ASP A 100 -9.94 19.92 48.62
CA ASP A 100 -10.17 19.52 47.21
C ASP A 100 -9.65 18.11 46.90
N VAL A 101 -10.42 17.37 46.09
CA VAL A 101 -10.02 16.07 45.54
C VAL A 101 -9.66 16.22 44.07
N VAL A 102 -8.36 16.19 43.79
CA VAL A 102 -7.76 16.36 42.47
C VAL A 102 -7.44 15.00 41.86
N HIS A 103 -8.04 14.66 40.74
CA HIS A 103 -7.67 13.49 39.93
C HIS A 103 -6.79 13.93 38.76
N LEU A 104 -5.59 13.37 38.65
CA LEU A 104 -4.72 13.50 37.50
C LEU A 104 -4.76 12.23 36.66
N LEU A 105 -5.19 12.41 35.42
CA LEU A 105 -5.36 11.35 34.43
C LEU A 105 -4.50 11.69 33.21
N PRO A 106 -3.88 10.73 32.52
CA PRO A 106 -3.44 10.94 31.15
C PRO A 106 -4.65 11.36 30.30
N ALA A 107 -4.49 12.38 29.46
CA ALA A 107 -5.46 12.82 28.47
C ALA A 107 -5.76 11.74 27.39
N LEU A 108 -5.11 10.58 27.49
CA LEU A 108 -5.35 9.36 26.71
C LEU A 108 -6.72 8.68 26.99
N SER A 109 -7.65 9.34 27.70
CA SER A 109 -9.05 8.95 27.81
C SER A 109 -10.02 10.13 27.99
N GLY A 110 -9.76 11.27 27.31
CA GLY A 110 -10.55 12.50 27.41
C GLY A 110 -11.16 13.01 26.10
N GLY A 111 -12.13 12.30 25.53
CA GLY A 111 -13.09 12.89 24.56
C GLY A 111 -12.64 13.11 23.11
N SER A 112 -11.40 12.82 22.73
CA SER A 112 -11.06 12.64 21.30
C SER A 112 -11.73 11.37 20.77
N ALA A 113 -12.53 11.50 19.70
CA ALA A 113 -13.19 10.37 19.08
C ALA A 113 -12.14 9.36 18.59
N ARG A 114 -12.10 8.17 19.20
CA ARG A 114 -11.29 7.08 18.67
C ARG A 114 -11.93 6.57 17.39
N HIS A 115 -11.20 6.65 16.29
CA HIS A 115 -11.65 6.16 15.01
C HIS A 115 -11.31 4.68 14.92
N SER A 116 -12.33 3.81 14.91
CA SER A 116 -12.17 2.36 14.81
C SER A 116 -12.09 1.91 13.36
N TYR A 117 -11.19 0.97 13.07
CA TYR A 117 -10.95 0.42 11.74
C TYR A 117 -10.73 -1.10 11.82
N THR A 118 -10.91 -1.79 10.69
CA THR A 118 -10.46 -3.16 10.52
C THR A 118 -9.46 -3.26 9.35
N ILE A 119 -8.62 -4.30 9.37
CA ILE A 119 -7.68 -4.59 8.29
C ILE A 119 -7.52 -6.12 8.10
N PRO A 120 -7.55 -6.64 6.86
CA PRO A 120 -7.42 -8.09 6.61
C PRO A 120 -6.11 -8.69 7.09
N TYR A 121 -6.19 -9.86 7.74
CA TYR A 121 -5.05 -10.62 8.26
C TYR A 121 -5.39 -12.12 8.31
N GLY A 122 -4.59 -12.94 7.64
CA GLY A 122 -4.86 -14.36 7.47
C GLY A 122 -6.25 -14.58 6.88
N ARG A 123 -7.06 -15.43 7.52
CA ARG A 123 -8.46 -15.69 7.09
C ARG A 123 -9.50 -14.76 7.72
N GLY A 124 -9.07 -13.72 8.44
CA GLY A 124 -9.95 -12.78 9.14
C GLY A 124 -9.48 -11.34 9.04
N GLU A 125 -9.77 -10.54 10.06
CA GLU A 125 -9.40 -9.12 10.14
C GLU A 125 -8.91 -8.78 11.56
N LEU A 126 -7.97 -7.85 11.67
CA LEU A 126 -7.60 -7.22 12.93
C LEU A 126 -8.39 -5.92 13.10
N SER A 127 -8.96 -5.71 14.29
CA SER A 127 -9.61 -4.45 14.68
C SER A 127 -8.65 -3.57 15.47
N PHE A 128 -8.63 -2.27 15.20
CA PHE A 128 -7.77 -1.31 15.91
C PHE A 128 -8.42 0.09 15.98
N SER A 129 -7.82 1.01 16.74
CA SER A 129 -8.30 2.39 16.85
C SER A 129 -7.17 3.41 16.72
N LEU A 130 -7.46 4.54 16.08
CA LEU A 130 -6.52 5.65 15.91
C LEU A 130 -6.99 6.91 16.65
N PRO A 131 -6.05 7.76 17.13
CA PRO A 131 -6.36 9.02 17.83
C PRO A 131 -6.77 10.15 16.88
N VAL A 132 -6.59 9.96 15.57
CA VAL A 132 -6.97 10.87 14.48
C VAL A 132 -7.64 10.05 13.36
N PRO A 133 -8.48 10.65 12.51
CA PRO A 133 -9.01 9.94 11.35
C PRO A 133 -7.88 9.57 10.37
N ALA A 134 -7.99 8.38 9.78
CA ALA A 134 -7.14 7.91 8.70
C ALA A 134 -7.90 7.84 7.36
N GLU A 135 -7.16 8.04 6.28
CA GLU A 135 -7.65 7.95 4.90
C GLU A 135 -7.65 6.48 4.43
N ILE A 136 -8.79 5.98 3.95
CA ILE A 136 -8.89 4.59 3.46
C ILE A 136 -8.58 4.56 1.96
N LEU A 137 -7.38 4.11 1.61
CA LEU A 137 -6.92 4.00 0.23
C LEU A 137 -7.33 2.63 -0.35
N SER A 138 -8.49 2.61 -0.99
CA SER A 138 -9.03 1.43 -1.68
C SER A 138 -9.43 1.77 -3.12
N PRO A 139 -9.32 0.82 -4.08
CA PRO A 139 -9.80 1.01 -5.43
C PRO A 139 -11.27 1.42 -5.48
N ARG A 140 -11.65 2.26 -6.45
CA ARG A 140 -13.06 2.51 -6.73
C ARG A 140 -13.69 1.20 -7.23
N ARG A 141 -14.79 0.79 -6.60
CA ARG A 141 -15.55 -0.39 -7.04
C ARG A 141 -16.01 -0.20 -8.47
N THR A 142 -15.38 -0.91 -9.39
CA THR A 142 -15.72 -0.88 -10.81
C THR A 142 -16.66 -2.04 -11.11
N PRO A 143 -17.88 -1.80 -11.65
CA PRO A 143 -18.82 -2.87 -11.95
C PRO A 143 -18.28 -3.75 -13.10
N ALA A 144 -18.56 -5.05 -13.03
CA ALA A 144 -18.27 -5.96 -14.12
C ALA A 144 -19.15 -5.69 -15.35
N ALA A 145 -18.67 -6.10 -16.53
CA ALA A 145 -19.45 -6.15 -17.75
C ALA A 145 -20.70 -7.03 -17.56
N ARG A 146 -21.87 -6.52 -17.98
CA ARG A 146 -23.15 -7.26 -17.92
C ARG A 146 -23.15 -8.48 -18.84
N ASP A 147 -22.56 -8.36 -20.02
CA ASP A 147 -22.26 -9.47 -20.94
C ASP A 147 -20.77 -9.43 -21.31
N PRO A 148 -19.91 -10.17 -20.58
CA PRO A 148 -18.49 -10.25 -20.87
C PRO A 148 -18.17 -10.81 -22.26
N LEU A 149 -18.99 -11.70 -22.82
CA LEU A 149 -18.76 -12.28 -24.15
C LEU A 149 -19.05 -11.25 -25.25
N SER A 150 -20.08 -10.41 -25.09
CA SER A 150 -20.37 -9.32 -26.03
C SER A 150 -19.27 -8.26 -26.02
N VAL A 151 -18.73 -7.94 -24.84
CA VAL A 151 -17.59 -7.00 -24.72
C VAL A 151 -16.36 -7.50 -25.47
N VAL A 152 -16.04 -8.80 -25.35
CA VAL A 152 -14.89 -9.39 -26.08
C VAL A 152 -15.16 -9.46 -27.59
N ARG A 153 -16.39 -9.83 -28.01
CA ARG A 153 -16.76 -9.80 -29.44
C ARG A 153 -16.63 -8.40 -30.04
N ALA A 154 -17.05 -7.35 -29.32
CA ALA A 154 -16.91 -5.97 -29.77
C ALA A 154 -15.42 -5.59 -29.93
N ALA A 155 -14.57 -5.89 -28.94
CA ALA A 155 -13.14 -5.62 -29.01
C ALA A 155 -12.41 -6.35 -30.16
N LEU A 156 -12.88 -7.53 -30.57
CA LEU A 156 -12.35 -8.27 -31.72
C LEU A 156 -12.88 -7.77 -33.07
N ALA A 157 -14.07 -7.16 -33.09
CA ALA A 157 -14.68 -6.60 -34.30
C ALA A 157 -14.19 -5.18 -34.62
N ASP A 158 -13.78 -4.42 -33.59
CA ASP A 158 -13.25 -3.07 -33.67
C ASP A 158 -11.89 -3.00 -32.92
N PRO A 159 -10.82 -3.56 -33.53
CA PRO A 159 -9.50 -3.61 -32.90
C PRO A 159 -8.84 -2.22 -32.85
N VAL A 160 -8.03 -1.98 -31.81
CA VAL A 160 -7.27 -0.73 -31.66
C VAL A 160 -5.91 -0.79 -32.36
N GLY A 161 -5.56 0.31 -33.04
CA GLY A 161 -4.37 0.38 -33.91
C GLY A 161 -4.63 -0.22 -35.29
N ASP A 162 -3.62 -0.16 -36.16
CA ASP A 162 -3.75 -0.50 -37.58
C ASP A 162 -3.50 -1.99 -37.87
N VAL A 163 -4.11 -2.89 -37.08
CA VAL A 163 -4.01 -4.36 -37.25
C VAL A 163 -5.33 -5.07 -36.98
N SER A 164 -5.74 -5.93 -37.91
CA SER A 164 -6.91 -6.82 -37.81
C SER A 164 -6.51 -8.28 -37.92
N LEU A 165 -7.29 -9.19 -37.33
CA LEU A 165 -7.13 -10.63 -37.57
C LEU A 165 -7.39 -10.99 -39.06
N ALA A 166 -8.17 -10.16 -39.78
CA ALA A 166 -8.42 -10.33 -41.20
C ALA A 166 -7.15 -10.22 -42.08
N ASP A 167 -6.11 -9.52 -41.60
CA ASP A 167 -4.83 -9.39 -42.31
C ASP A 167 -4.08 -10.74 -42.38
N PHE A 168 -4.51 -11.73 -41.60
CA PHE A 168 -3.87 -13.03 -41.42
C PHE A 168 -4.74 -14.21 -41.92
N VAL A 169 -5.74 -13.98 -42.78
CA VAL A 169 -6.60 -15.05 -43.38
C VAL A 169 -5.82 -16.19 -44.07
N HIS A 170 -4.57 -15.93 -44.48
CA HIS A 170 -3.71 -16.93 -45.12
C HIS A 170 -2.82 -17.72 -44.14
N ALA A 171 -2.92 -17.46 -42.83
CA ALA A 171 -2.16 -18.16 -41.81
C ALA A 171 -2.40 -19.69 -41.84
N ARG A 172 -1.29 -20.43 -41.90
CA ARG A 172 -1.24 -21.89 -41.82
C ARG A 172 -0.89 -22.36 -40.41
N ARG A 173 -0.22 -21.51 -39.63
CA ARG A 173 0.15 -21.71 -38.22
C ARG A 173 -0.20 -20.47 -37.40
N VAL A 174 -0.95 -20.67 -36.33
CA VAL A 174 -1.33 -19.64 -35.37
C VAL A 174 -0.83 -20.02 -33.99
N ALA A 175 0.06 -19.22 -33.41
CA ALA A 175 0.53 -19.39 -32.04
C ALA A 175 -0.14 -18.36 -31.13
N ILE A 176 -0.69 -18.82 -30.00
CA ILE A 176 -1.38 -17.97 -29.03
C ILE A 176 -0.72 -18.16 -27.66
N ALA A 177 0.00 -17.13 -27.20
CA ALA A 177 0.57 -17.10 -25.86
C ALA A 177 -0.55 -16.92 -24.82
N VAL A 178 -0.63 -17.83 -23.85
CA VAL A 178 -1.61 -17.79 -22.75
C VAL A 178 -0.86 -17.85 -21.43
N SER A 179 -1.11 -16.89 -20.52
CA SER A 179 -0.51 -16.89 -19.18
C SER A 179 -0.84 -18.16 -18.37
N ASP A 180 0.09 -18.54 -17.50
CA ASP A 180 -0.14 -19.62 -16.52
C ASP A 180 -1.23 -19.28 -15.47
N GLN A 181 -1.52 -20.24 -14.60
CA GLN A 181 -2.48 -20.13 -13.50
C GLN A 181 -2.16 -19.04 -12.44
N THR A 182 -0.98 -18.41 -12.47
CA THR A 182 -0.64 -17.34 -11.51
C THR A 182 -1.34 -16.02 -11.85
N ARG A 183 -1.95 -15.92 -13.05
CA ARG A 183 -2.67 -14.74 -13.53
C ARG A 183 -4.20 -14.97 -13.54
N PRO A 184 -5.00 -13.96 -13.18
CA PRO A 184 -6.46 -14.07 -13.12
C PRO A 184 -7.13 -13.92 -14.51
N VAL A 185 -6.53 -14.44 -15.58
CA VAL A 185 -7.00 -14.21 -16.96
C VAL A 185 -8.35 -14.91 -17.18
N PRO A 186 -9.41 -14.20 -17.59
CA PRO A 186 -10.74 -14.78 -17.72
C PRO A 186 -10.92 -15.49 -19.07
N TYR A 187 -10.13 -16.55 -19.32
CA TYR A 187 -10.09 -17.25 -20.60
C TYR A 187 -11.45 -17.72 -21.11
N ARG A 188 -12.37 -18.11 -20.22
CA ARG A 188 -13.76 -18.46 -20.55
C ARG A 188 -14.55 -17.37 -21.29
N TYR A 189 -14.10 -16.11 -21.21
CA TYR A 189 -14.66 -14.98 -21.95
C TYR A 189 -13.77 -14.56 -23.13
N LEU A 190 -12.44 -14.70 -23.02
CA LEU A 190 -11.50 -14.27 -24.06
C LEU A 190 -11.37 -15.26 -25.23
N LEU A 191 -11.20 -16.56 -24.93
CA LEU A 191 -10.85 -17.56 -25.93
C LEU A 191 -12.02 -17.95 -26.87
N PRO A 192 -13.27 -18.18 -26.40
CA PRO A 192 -14.34 -18.61 -27.29
C PRO A 192 -14.68 -17.58 -28.40
N PRO A 193 -14.78 -16.26 -28.12
CA PRO A 193 -14.93 -15.26 -29.19
C PRO A 193 -13.72 -15.22 -30.13
N LEU A 194 -12.49 -15.35 -29.61
CA LEU A 194 -11.28 -15.35 -30.43
C LEU A 194 -11.27 -16.52 -31.43
N PHE A 195 -11.56 -17.75 -30.97
CA PHE A 195 -11.64 -18.91 -31.85
C PHE A 195 -12.78 -18.79 -32.86
N ALA A 196 -13.95 -18.26 -32.46
CA ALA A 196 -15.05 -17.99 -33.38
C ALA A 196 -14.65 -16.99 -34.48
N THR A 197 -13.88 -15.95 -34.15
CA THR A 197 -13.34 -14.99 -35.11
C THR A 197 -12.33 -15.64 -36.05
N LEU A 198 -11.39 -16.44 -35.54
CA LEU A 198 -10.40 -17.16 -36.37
C LEU A 198 -11.08 -18.18 -37.31
N ALA A 199 -12.07 -18.93 -36.82
CA ALA A 199 -12.84 -19.88 -37.62
C ALA A 199 -13.65 -19.18 -38.74
N ALA A 200 -14.23 -18.01 -38.46
CA ALA A 200 -14.91 -17.19 -39.47
C ALA A 200 -13.97 -16.69 -40.58
N LEU A 201 -12.67 -16.59 -40.30
CA LEU A 201 -11.61 -16.26 -41.27
C LEU A 201 -11.04 -17.51 -41.98
N GLY A 202 -11.59 -18.69 -41.75
CA GLY A 202 -11.14 -19.95 -42.37
C GLY A 202 -9.91 -20.59 -41.71
N ILE A 203 -9.52 -20.13 -40.52
CA ILE A 203 -8.45 -20.73 -39.72
C ILE A 203 -9.06 -21.84 -38.87
N ALA A 204 -8.80 -23.09 -39.26
CA ALA A 204 -9.26 -24.28 -38.54
C ALA A 204 -8.44 -24.55 -37.26
N ASP A 205 -9.05 -25.22 -36.29
CA ASP A 205 -8.49 -25.51 -34.95
C ASP A 205 -7.11 -26.19 -35.01
N GLU A 206 -6.87 -27.07 -35.99
CA GLU A 206 -5.62 -27.82 -36.15
C GLU A 206 -4.42 -26.93 -36.51
N ARG A 207 -4.68 -25.68 -36.95
CA ARG A 207 -3.66 -24.66 -37.20
C ARG A 207 -3.30 -23.87 -35.94
N ILE A 208 -4.06 -24.02 -34.86
CA ILE A 208 -3.95 -23.22 -33.64
C ILE A 208 -3.17 -23.99 -32.57
N MET A 209 -2.13 -23.36 -32.05
CA MET A 209 -1.38 -23.82 -30.88
C MET A 209 -1.46 -22.80 -29.77
N LEU A 210 -1.97 -23.21 -28.60
CA LEU A 210 -1.82 -22.46 -27.36
C LEU A 210 -0.48 -22.80 -26.72
N ILE A 211 0.28 -21.78 -26.35
CA ILE A 211 1.59 -21.91 -25.71
C ILE A 211 1.49 -21.30 -24.31
N ILE A 212 1.59 -22.14 -23.28
CA ILE A 212 1.48 -21.69 -21.89
C ILE A 212 2.75 -20.92 -21.54
N ALA A 213 2.56 -19.64 -21.26
CA ALA A 213 3.59 -18.65 -21.07
C ALA A 213 4.02 -18.59 -19.59
N ASN A 214 4.81 -19.59 -19.17
CA ASN A 214 5.30 -19.73 -17.80
C ASN A 214 6.39 -18.70 -17.44
N GLY A 215 7.14 -18.20 -18.44
CA GLY A 215 8.37 -17.45 -18.23
C GLY A 215 9.34 -18.21 -17.32
N ALA A 216 9.83 -17.56 -16.26
CA ALA A 216 10.74 -18.16 -15.28
C ALA A 216 10.09 -19.18 -14.31
N HIS A 217 8.79 -19.45 -14.39
CA HIS A 217 8.11 -20.41 -13.52
C HIS A 217 8.31 -21.87 -14.02
N PRO A 218 8.25 -22.88 -13.13
CA PRO A 218 8.25 -24.28 -13.54
C PRO A 218 7.15 -24.59 -14.57
N PRO A 219 7.44 -25.30 -15.67
CA PRO A 219 6.48 -25.54 -16.74
C PRO A 219 5.17 -26.18 -16.27
N MET A 220 4.03 -25.54 -16.56
CA MET A 220 2.72 -26.08 -16.18
C MET A 220 2.29 -27.24 -17.10
N PRO A 221 1.85 -28.40 -16.60
CA PRO A 221 1.36 -29.49 -17.45
C PRO A 221 0.16 -29.05 -18.33
N PRO A 222 0.17 -29.30 -19.66
CA PRO A 222 -0.91 -28.85 -20.57
C PRO A 222 -2.32 -29.31 -20.18
N ALA A 223 -2.47 -30.51 -19.62
CA ALA A 223 -3.75 -31.01 -19.11
C ALA A 223 -4.34 -30.13 -18.00
N ARG A 224 -3.48 -29.49 -17.18
CA ARG A 224 -3.91 -28.53 -16.14
C ARG A 224 -4.43 -27.22 -16.75
N PHE A 225 -3.95 -26.82 -17.93
CA PHE A 225 -4.54 -25.71 -18.67
C PHE A 225 -5.90 -26.11 -19.25
N ARG A 226 -6.00 -27.24 -19.96
CA ARG A 226 -7.27 -27.78 -20.49
C ARG A 226 -8.34 -27.91 -19.42
N ALA A 227 -8.01 -28.34 -18.20
CA ALA A 227 -8.97 -28.42 -17.09
C ALA A 227 -9.56 -27.07 -16.64
N GLN A 228 -8.97 -25.93 -17.03
CA GLN A 228 -9.45 -24.58 -16.69
C GLN A 228 -10.24 -23.91 -17.83
N VAL A 229 -10.19 -24.46 -19.05
CA VAL A 229 -10.77 -23.85 -20.25
C VAL A 229 -11.41 -24.88 -21.16
N HIS A 230 -12.64 -24.61 -21.63
CA HIS A 230 -13.25 -25.45 -22.66
C HIS A 230 -12.54 -25.17 -23.98
N LEU A 231 -11.80 -26.17 -24.48
CA LEU A 231 -11.04 -26.14 -25.73
C LEU A 231 -11.46 -27.32 -26.59
N SER A 232 -11.37 -27.13 -27.90
CA SER A 232 -11.40 -28.23 -28.86
C SER A 232 -10.20 -29.17 -28.64
N GLU A 233 -10.38 -30.46 -28.86
CA GLU A 233 -9.28 -31.44 -28.80
C GLU A 233 -8.26 -31.21 -29.93
N ASN A 234 -8.70 -30.62 -31.05
CA ASN A 234 -7.87 -30.35 -32.22
C ASN A 234 -6.90 -29.18 -32.04
N ILE A 235 -7.18 -28.27 -31.10
CA ILE A 235 -6.26 -27.16 -30.75
C ILE A 235 -5.10 -27.74 -29.93
N ALA A 236 -3.86 -27.57 -30.40
CA ALA A 236 -2.68 -28.01 -29.65
C ALA A 236 -2.45 -27.15 -28.41
N VAL A 237 -1.98 -27.75 -27.31
CA VAL A 237 -1.58 -27.02 -26.09
C VAL A 237 -0.21 -27.52 -25.65
N VAL A 238 0.78 -26.62 -25.66
CA VAL A 238 2.16 -26.90 -25.22
C VAL A 238 2.53 -26.00 -24.04
N SER A 239 3.54 -26.38 -23.27
CA SER A 239 4.05 -25.58 -22.16
C SER A 239 5.43 -25.05 -22.48
N HIS A 240 5.67 -23.76 -22.24
CA HIS A 240 6.98 -23.16 -22.43
C HIS A 240 7.92 -23.54 -21.29
N ASP A 241 9.16 -23.89 -21.64
CA ASP A 241 10.28 -23.95 -20.71
C ASP A 241 11.34 -22.95 -21.20
N CYS A 242 11.76 -22.04 -20.32
CA CYS A 242 12.74 -21.01 -20.64
C CYS A 242 14.19 -21.53 -20.59
N ASP A 243 14.40 -22.74 -20.05
CA ASP A 243 15.70 -23.41 -19.95
C ASP A 243 15.88 -24.48 -21.05
N ASP A 244 14.83 -24.81 -21.83
CA ASP A 244 14.90 -25.68 -23.02
C ASP A 244 15.50 -24.94 -24.23
N THR A 245 16.82 -24.84 -24.24
CA THR A 245 17.60 -24.15 -25.28
C THR A 245 17.43 -24.73 -26.69
N VAL A 246 16.97 -25.98 -26.85
CA VAL A 246 16.72 -26.60 -28.16
C VAL A 246 15.45 -26.01 -28.81
N ASN A 247 14.46 -25.67 -27.99
CA ASN A 247 13.20 -25.04 -28.40
C ASN A 247 13.20 -23.51 -28.28
N LEU A 248 14.39 -22.90 -28.21
CA LEU A 248 14.59 -21.45 -28.32
C LEU A 248 15.22 -21.06 -29.67
N VAL A 249 14.85 -19.88 -30.17
CA VAL A 249 15.39 -19.26 -31.38
C VAL A 249 15.88 -17.86 -31.04
N TYR A 250 17.14 -17.55 -31.35
CA TYR A 250 17.71 -16.22 -31.19
C TYR A 250 17.17 -15.27 -32.27
N CYS A 251 16.65 -14.13 -31.85
CA CYS A 251 15.98 -13.13 -32.70
C CYS A 251 16.68 -11.75 -32.62
N GLY A 252 17.98 -11.74 -32.27
CA GLY A 252 18.78 -10.52 -32.13
C GLY A 252 18.84 -9.99 -30.70
N GLU A 253 19.16 -8.70 -30.57
CA GLU A 253 19.39 -8.01 -29.31
C GLU A 253 18.64 -6.68 -29.29
N THR A 254 18.15 -6.26 -28.13
CA THR A 254 17.49 -4.95 -27.98
C THR A 254 18.52 -3.82 -27.80
N ALA A 255 18.07 -2.56 -27.97
CA ALA A 255 18.91 -1.40 -27.68
C ALA A 255 19.34 -1.26 -26.20
N ALA A 256 18.77 -2.06 -25.29
CA ALA A 256 19.18 -2.16 -23.89
C ALA A 256 20.24 -3.26 -23.64
N GLY A 257 20.67 -3.99 -24.67
CA GLY A 257 21.59 -5.12 -24.57
C GLY A 257 20.91 -6.44 -24.17
N THR A 258 19.58 -6.53 -24.24
CA THR A 258 18.86 -7.77 -23.92
C THR A 258 18.90 -8.74 -25.11
N PRO A 259 19.55 -9.92 -25.01
CA PRO A 259 19.47 -10.94 -26.05
C PRO A 259 18.05 -11.49 -26.13
N VAL A 260 17.49 -11.65 -27.33
CA VAL A 260 16.09 -12.07 -27.55
C VAL A 260 16.05 -13.55 -27.96
N TRP A 261 15.79 -14.42 -27.00
CA TRP A 261 15.53 -15.85 -27.21
C TRP A 261 14.03 -16.11 -27.13
N VAL A 262 13.47 -16.76 -28.14
CA VAL A 262 12.02 -16.89 -28.34
C VAL A 262 11.65 -18.36 -28.46
N ASN A 263 10.54 -18.78 -27.86
CA ASN A 263 10.00 -20.12 -28.08
C ASN A 263 9.79 -20.40 -29.59
N ARG A 264 10.39 -21.50 -30.08
CA ARG A 264 10.41 -21.90 -31.49
C ARG A 264 9.02 -21.95 -32.12
N HIS A 265 8.04 -22.55 -31.45
CA HIS A 265 6.68 -22.67 -31.99
C HIS A 265 5.97 -21.32 -32.13
N PHE A 266 6.29 -20.36 -31.25
CA PHE A 266 5.78 -18.98 -31.38
C PHE A 266 6.48 -18.26 -32.54
N HIS A 267 7.81 -18.36 -32.64
CA HIS A 267 8.59 -17.75 -33.70
C HIS A 267 8.20 -18.27 -35.10
N GLU A 268 8.01 -19.59 -35.27
CA GLU A 268 7.70 -20.25 -36.55
C GLU A 268 6.21 -20.15 -36.99
N ALA A 269 5.37 -19.38 -36.29
CA ALA A 269 3.97 -19.18 -36.64
C ALA A 269 3.73 -17.94 -37.52
N ASP A 270 2.77 -18.03 -38.43
CA ASP A 270 2.38 -16.95 -39.36
C ASP A 270 1.61 -15.85 -38.63
N LEU A 271 0.78 -16.24 -37.65
CA LEU A 271 0.04 -15.34 -36.76
C LEU A 271 0.44 -15.62 -35.31
N ARG A 272 0.75 -14.55 -34.57
CA ARG A 272 1.32 -14.59 -33.21
C ARG A 272 0.49 -13.69 -32.31
N ILE A 273 -0.30 -14.31 -31.43
CA ILE A 273 -1.29 -13.64 -30.59
C ILE A 273 -0.86 -13.72 -29.12
N VAL A 274 -1.04 -12.64 -28.35
CA VAL A 274 -0.89 -12.65 -26.89
C VAL A 274 -2.24 -12.47 -26.19
N VAL A 275 -2.63 -13.42 -25.33
CA VAL A 275 -3.89 -13.37 -24.56
C VAL A 275 -3.59 -13.25 -23.06
N GLY A 276 -4.24 -12.30 -22.39
CA GLY A 276 -3.94 -12.01 -20.98
C GLY A 276 -4.82 -10.93 -20.35
N ASN A 277 -4.30 -10.29 -19.30
CA ASN A 277 -4.91 -9.12 -18.66
C ASN A 277 -3.87 -8.01 -18.46
N ILE A 278 -4.33 -6.76 -18.43
CA ILE A 278 -3.51 -5.60 -18.07
C ILE A 278 -3.76 -5.28 -16.58
N GLU A 279 -2.70 -5.29 -15.78
CA GLU A 279 -2.68 -4.95 -14.36
C GLU A 279 -1.36 -4.20 -14.04
N PRO A 280 -1.29 -3.36 -13.01
CA PRO A 280 -0.05 -2.68 -12.63
C PRO A 280 1.06 -3.68 -12.25
N HIS A 281 2.31 -3.39 -12.65
CA HIS A 281 3.48 -4.22 -12.36
C HIS A 281 4.59 -3.44 -11.66
N GLN A 282 4.96 -3.90 -10.47
CA GLN A 282 5.94 -3.36 -9.50
C GLN A 282 7.28 -2.79 -10.03
N PHE A 283 7.74 -3.17 -11.23
CA PHE A 283 8.91 -2.53 -11.88
C PHE A 283 8.84 -2.42 -13.41
N GLN A 284 7.92 -3.12 -14.09
CA GLN A 284 7.71 -3.00 -15.56
C GLN A 284 6.48 -2.12 -15.87
N GLY A 285 6.01 -1.30 -14.93
CA GLY A 285 4.82 -0.46 -15.09
C GLY A 285 3.51 -1.23 -15.02
N TYR A 286 3.30 -2.11 -15.99
CA TYR A 286 2.08 -2.88 -16.26
C TYR A 286 2.39 -4.28 -16.80
N SER A 287 1.45 -5.22 -16.66
CA SER A 287 1.40 -6.48 -17.41
C SER A 287 0.84 -6.26 -18.82
N GLY A 288 0.34 -7.31 -19.49
CA GLY A 288 -0.37 -7.20 -20.76
C GLY A 288 0.50 -6.78 -21.95
N GLY A 289 -0.13 -6.69 -23.12
CA GLY A 289 0.54 -6.44 -24.40
C GLY A 289 1.66 -7.44 -24.64
N ALA A 290 2.78 -6.94 -25.18
CA ALA A 290 3.97 -7.73 -25.51
C ALA A 290 4.44 -8.69 -24.40
N LYS A 291 4.33 -8.29 -23.12
CA LYS A 291 4.81 -9.06 -21.96
C LYS A 291 4.33 -10.51 -21.92
N GLY A 292 3.14 -10.79 -22.46
CA GLY A 292 2.57 -12.14 -22.54
C GLY A 292 3.47 -13.15 -23.25
N ALA A 293 4.22 -12.72 -24.27
CA ALA A 293 5.26 -13.52 -24.92
C ALA A 293 6.68 -13.04 -24.57
N ALA A 294 6.92 -11.72 -24.56
CA ALA A 294 8.25 -11.12 -24.35
C ALA A 294 8.93 -11.49 -23.02
N ILE A 295 8.17 -11.93 -22.02
CA ILE A 295 8.70 -12.55 -20.79
C ILE A 295 8.18 -13.98 -20.63
N GLY A 296 6.93 -14.25 -21.03
CA GLY A 296 6.28 -15.53 -20.81
C GLY A 296 6.75 -16.68 -21.72
N LEU A 297 7.28 -16.35 -22.90
CA LEU A 297 7.78 -17.29 -23.94
C LEU A 297 9.26 -17.04 -24.30
N ALA A 298 9.98 -16.36 -23.40
CA ALA A 298 11.35 -15.94 -23.61
C ALA A 298 12.35 -16.90 -22.91
N GLY A 299 13.53 -17.07 -23.50
CA GLY A 299 14.61 -17.83 -22.87
C GLY A 299 15.11 -17.19 -21.57
N ARG A 300 15.72 -18.00 -20.70
CA ARG A 300 16.26 -17.59 -19.39
C ARG A 300 17.09 -16.30 -19.46
N GLU A 301 18.03 -16.24 -20.39
CA GLU A 301 18.92 -15.07 -20.60
C GLU A 301 18.14 -13.78 -20.89
N THR A 302 17.11 -13.85 -21.74
CA THR A 302 16.23 -12.72 -22.08
C THR A 302 15.44 -12.24 -20.87
N ILE A 303 14.91 -13.18 -20.09
CA ILE A 303 14.16 -12.89 -18.88
C ILE A 303 15.09 -12.20 -17.87
N ASP A 304 16.25 -12.79 -17.59
CA ASP A 304 17.17 -12.32 -16.56
C ASP A 304 17.79 -10.96 -16.93
N ALA A 305 18.14 -10.74 -18.20
CA ALA A 305 18.60 -9.45 -18.72
C ALA A 305 17.54 -8.35 -18.54
N ASN A 306 16.29 -8.58 -18.98
CA ASN A 306 15.21 -7.61 -18.78
C ASN A 306 14.91 -7.36 -17.30
N HIS A 307 14.98 -8.39 -16.46
CA HIS A 307 14.72 -8.24 -15.02
C HIS A 307 15.86 -7.54 -14.27
N SER A 308 17.10 -7.53 -14.79
CA SER A 308 18.19 -6.75 -14.20
C SER A 308 17.86 -5.24 -14.13
N LEU A 309 17.09 -4.74 -15.11
CA LEU A 309 16.59 -3.37 -15.20
C LEU A 309 15.66 -2.97 -14.04
N MET A 310 15.19 -3.92 -13.22
CA MET A 310 14.35 -3.64 -12.04
C MET A 310 15.01 -2.74 -10.98
N THR A 311 16.34 -2.59 -11.06
CA THR A 311 17.15 -1.73 -10.19
C THR A 311 17.21 -0.27 -10.68
N HIS A 312 16.82 -0.01 -11.93
CA HIS A 312 16.80 1.33 -12.51
C HIS A 312 15.79 2.23 -11.77
N PRO A 313 16.11 3.51 -11.47
CA PRO A 313 15.22 4.39 -10.71
C PRO A 313 13.83 4.53 -11.35
N ASP A 314 13.73 4.59 -12.68
CA ASP A 314 12.45 4.68 -13.43
C ASP A 314 11.70 3.35 -13.60
N ALA A 315 12.27 2.21 -13.20
CA ALA A 315 11.60 0.91 -13.26
C ALA A 315 10.59 0.75 -12.10
N GLN A 316 9.49 1.49 -12.19
CA GLN A 316 8.48 1.61 -11.13
C GLN A 316 7.09 1.13 -11.56
N LEU A 317 6.20 0.98 -10.57
CA LEU A 317 4.78 0.75 -10.74
C LEU A 317 4.12 1.87 -11.57
N GLY A 318 3.25 1.54 -12.52
CA GLY A 318 2.43 2.51 -13.23
C GLY A 318 3.11 3.40 -14.29
N ARG A 319 4.45 3.38 -14.39
CA ARG A 319 5.23 4.07 -15.45
C ARG A 319 5.30 3.22 -16.72
N TYR A 320 4.99 3.78 -17.89
CA TYR A 320 4.98 3.03 -19.16
C TYR A 320 6.01 3.57 -20.17
N ASP A 321 5.80 4.76 -20.73
CA ASP A 321 6.65 5.29 -21.81
C ASP A 321 8.11 5.58 -21.36
N ASP A 322 8.31 5.95 -20.10
CA ASP A 322 9.61 6.28 -19.50
C ASP A 322 10.20 5.17 -18.58
N ASN A 323 9.57 3.99 -18.55
CA ASN A 323 10.06 2.84 -17.79
C ASN A 323 10.97 1.96 -18.67
N PRO A 324 12.29 1.88 -18.42
CA PRO A 324 13.21 1.15 -19.30
C PRO A 324 12.95 -0.36 -19.30
N ALA A 325 12.57 -0.96 -18.16
CA ALA A 325 12.21 -2.37 -18.11
C ALA A 325 10.95 -2.69 -18.94
N ARG A 326 10.02 -1.74 -19.07
CA ARG A 326 8.85 -1.87 -19.96
C ARG A 326 9.20 -1.60 -21.43
N GLN A 327 9.98 -0.58 -21.74
CA GLN A 327 10.37 -0.29 -23.11
C GLN A 327 11.21 -1.41 -23.73
N ASP A 328 12.04 -2.08 -22.92
CA ASP A 328 12.74 -3.30 -23.33
C ASP A 328 11.75 -4.47 -23.57
N VAL A 329 10.70 -4.63 -22.76
CA VAL A 329 9.60 -5.59 -23.05
C VAL A 329 8.91 -5.31 -24.39
N GLU A 330 8.70 -4.05 -24.78
CA GLU A 330 8.16 -3.71 -26.11
C GLU A 330 9.19 -3.92 -27.24
N ALA A 331 10.49 -3.79 -26.97
CA ALA A 331 11.55 -4.10 -27.92
C ALA A 331 11.65 -5.62 -28.18
N ILE A 332 11.66 -6.43 -27.11
CA ILE A 332 11.59 -7.90 -27.18
C ILE A 332 10.33 -8.33 -27.92
N GLY A 333 9.17 -7.74 -27.61
CA GLY A 333 7.89 -8.07 -28.27
C GLY A 333 7.87 -7.79 -29.77
N ARG A 334 8.54 -6.71 -30.22
CA ARG A 334 8.75 -6.42 -31.64
C ARG A 334 9.72 -7.40 -32.30
N ALA A 335 10.82 -7.76 -31.65
CA ALA A 335 11.76 -8.77 -32.14
C ALA A 335 11.13 -10.18 -32.23
N MET A 336 10.19 -10.50 -31.33
CA MET A 336 9.35 -11.71 -31.41
C MET A 336 8.30 -11.69 -32.54
N GLY A 337 8.06 -10.53 -33.17
CA GLY A 337 7.02 -10.38 -34.19
C GLY A 337 5.62 -10.65 -33.66
N ILE A 338 5.27 -10.15 -32.47
CA ILE A 338 3.90 -10.26 -31.92
C ILE A 338 2.97 -9.42 -32.79
N HIS A 339 1.99 -10.06 -33.42
CA HIS A 339 1.09 -9.41 -34.37
C HIS A 339 -0.14 -8.81 -33.69
N PHE A 340 -0.75 -9.53 -32.74
CA PHE A 340 -2.05 -9.16 -32.18
C PHE A 340 -2.10 -9.42 -30.67
N ALA A 341 -2.74 -8.53 -29.91
CA ALA A 341 -3.02 -8.72 -28.49
C ALA A 341 -4.52 -8.83 -28.26
N LEU A 342 -4.93 -9.60 -27.25
CA LEU A 342 -6.28 -9.61 -26.68
C LEU A 342 -6.15 -9.59 -25.14
N ASN A 343 -6.46 -8.45 -24.52
CA ASN A 343 -6.31 -8.29 -23.08
C ASN A 343 -7.60 -7.84 -22.38
N ALA A 344 -7.89 -8.49 -21.25
CA ALA A 344 -8.95 -8.07 -20.33
C ALA A 344 -8.48 -6.96 -19.38
N ILE A 345 -9.38 -6.04 -19.05
CA ILE A 345 -9.30 -5.19 -17.86
C ILE A 345 -10.21 -5.79 -16.79
N LEU A 346 -9.69 -5.93 -15.57
CA LEU A 346 -10.39 -6.57 -14.45
C LEU A 346 -10.64 -5.56 -13.32
N ASN A 347 -11.76 -5.73 -12.61
CA ASN A 347 -12.01 -5.01 -11.36
C ASN A 347 -11.28 -5.67 -10.17
N GLN A 348 -11.41 -5.06 -8.99
CA GLN A 348 -10.85 -5.57 -7.72
C GLN A 348 -11.26 -7.02 -7.39
N ASP A 349 -12.42 -7.47 -7.89
CA ASP A 349 -12.98 -8.80 -7.67
C ASP A 349 -12.60 -9.80 -8.80
N LYS A 350 -11.63 -9.43 -9.66
CA LYS A 350 -11.14 -10.20 -10.83
C LYS A 350 -12.21 -10.46 -11.90
N GLN A 351 -13.25 -9.64 -11.96
CA GLN A 351 -14.32 -9.74 -12.94
C GLN A 351 -13.98 -8.86 -14.16
N LEU A 352 -14.33 -9.32 -15.36
CA LEU A 352 -14.09 -8.59 -16.61
C LEU A 352 -14.91 -7.28 -16.61
N VAL A 353 -14.22 -6.15 -16.81
CA VAL A 353 -14.81 -4.80 -16.96
C VAL A 353 -14.89 -4.45 -18.44
N SER A 354 -13.77 -4.60 -19.14
CA SER A 354 -13.63 -4.37 -20.57
C SER A 354 -12.63 -5.36 -21.17
N ALA A 355 -12.58 -5.42 -22.49
CA ALA A 355 -11.55 -6.11 -23.24
C ALA A 355 -11.05 -5.18 -24.35
N LEU A 356 -9.79 -5.37 -24.76
CA LEU A 356 -9.14 -4.65 -25.84
C LEU A 356 -8.43 -5.66 -26.72
N ALA A 357 -8.57 -5.52 -28.04
CA ALA A 357 -7.85 -6.33 -29.02
C ALA A 357 -7.22 -5.44 -30.09
N GLY A 358 -6.19 -5.90 -30.79
CA GLY A 358 -5.50 -5.12 -31.82
C GLY A 358 -3.97 -5.13 -31.68
N GLU A 359 -3.33 -4.05 -32.14
CA GLU A 359 -1.88 -3.88 -32.09
C GLU A 359 -1.39 -3.83 -30.62
N PRO A 360 -0.32 -4.57 -30.23
CA PRO A 360 0.08 -4.67 -28.82
C PRO A 360 0.33 -3.33 -28.10
N ILE A 361 0.93 -2.33 -28.76
CA ILE A 361 1.20 -1.02 -28.15
C ILE A 361 -0.10 -0.19 -28.07
N ALA A 362 -0.95 -0.22 -29.10
CA ALA A 362 -2.26 0.44 -29.06
C ALA A 362 -3.16 -0.13 -27.96
N VAL A 363 -3.19 -1.46 -27.78
CA VAL A 363 -3.90 -2.15 -26.68
C VAL A 363 -3.40 -1.68 -25.31
N MET A 364 -2.08 -1.55 -25.13
CA MET A 364 -1.53 -1.00 -23.88
C MET A 364 -1.94 0.45 -23.66
N ARG A 365 -1.84 1.31 -24.68
CA ARG A 365 -2.18 2.75 -24.59
C ARG A 365 -3.66 2.98 -24.31
N ALA A 366 -4.56 2.20 -24.92
CA ALA A 366 -6.00 2.24 -24.65
C ALA A 366 -6.36 1.63 -23.28
N GLY A 367 -5.58 0.67 -22.80
CA GLY A 367 -5.84 -0.08 -21.57
C GLY A 367 -5.36 0.59 -20.29
N ILE A 368 -4.20 1.26 -20.33
CA ILE A 368 -3.61 1.92 -19.14
C ILE A 368 -4.58 2.89 -18.44
N PRO A 369 -5.32 3.79 -19.14
CA PRO A 369 -6.32 4.65 -18.48
C PRO A 369 -7.48 3.87 -17.84
N GLN A 370 -7.87 2.73 -18.42
CA GLN A 370 -8.97 1.90 -17.90
C GLN A 370 -8.54 1.11 -16.66
N VAL A 371 -7.31 0.56 -16.67
CA VAL A 371 -6.67 -0.01 -15.48
C VAL A 371 -6.58 1.05 -14.39
N GLY A 372 -6.17 2.28 -14.75
CA GLY A 372 -6.11 3.40 -13.81
C GLY A 372 -7.45 3.69 -13.14
N ALA A 373 -8.52 3.81 -13.92
CA ALA A 373 -9.87 3.98 -13.38
C ALA A 373 -10.31 2.83 -12.45
N ALA A 374 -9.84 1.60 -12.70
CA ALA A 374 -10.21 0.41 -11.94
C ALA A 374 -9.41 0.18 -10.65
N CYS A 375 -8.13 0.55 -10.59
CA CYS A 375 -7.25 0.22 -9.45
C CYS A 375 -6.40 1.37 -8.90
N GLN A 376 -6.30 2.52 -9.56
CA GLN A 376 -5.49 3.63 -9.08
C GLN A 376 -6.23 4.50 -8.07
N VAL A 377 -5.48 4.95 -7.06
CA VAL A 377 -5.95 5.89 -6.03
C VAL A 377 -4.99 7.07 -6.02
N ARG A 378 -5.49 8.28 -6.34
CA ARG A 378 -4.69 9.49 -6.23
C ARG A 378 -4.47 9.86 -4.77
N VAL A 379 -3.26 10.31 -4.49
CA VAL A 379 -2.82 10.79 -3.17
C VAL A 379 -2.11 12.12 -3.40
N GLU A 380 -2.68 13.21 -2.88
CA GLU A 380 -2.15 14.56 -3.12
C GLU A 380 -0.80 14.81 -2.41
N HIS A 381 -0.64 14.21 -1.23
CA HIS A 381 0.53 14.39 -0.36
C HIS A 381 0.92 13.05 0.30
N PRO A 382 2.21 12.80 0.59
CA PRO A 382 2.63 11.59 1.31
C PRO A 382 2.11 11.55 2.77
N PHE A 383 1.91 10.35 3.29
CA PHE A 383 1.48 10.07 4.66
C PHE A 383 2.66 9.91 5.62
N ASP A 384 2.44 10.24 6.90
CA ASP A 384 3.35 9.99 8.01
C ASP A 384 3.37 8.51 8.41
N LEU A 385 2.22 7.85 8.32
CA LEU A 385 2.01 6.45 8.66
C LEU A 385 1.06 5.81 7.64
N VAL A 386 1.43 4.64 7.11
CA VAL A 386 0.55 3.79 6.32
C VAL A 386 0.40 2.42 6.99
N VAL A 387 -0.83 2.02 7.30
CA VAL A 387 -1.15 0.66 7.78
C VAL A 387 -1.64 -0.15 6.59
N ALA A 388 -0.87 -1.14 6.14
CA ALA A 388 -1.09 -1.82 4.88
C ALA A 388 -1.20 -3.35 5.02
N SER A 389 -2.22 -3.93 4.41
CA SER A 389 -2.35 -5.39 4.24
C SER A 389 -2.41 -5.72 2.76
N PRO A 390 -1.83 -6.83 2.30
CA PRO A 390 -2.00 -7.29 0.92
C PRO A 390 -3.46 -7.71 0.63
N GLY A 391 -4.33 -7.81 1.65
CA GLY A 391 -5.73 -8.22 1.54
C GLY A 391 -6.03 -9.59 2.14
N GLY A 392 -5.26 -10.02 3.15
CA GLY A 392 -5.42 -11.32 3.81
C GLY A 392 -5.15 -12.51 2.88
N HIS A 393 -5.60 -13.69 3.29
CA HIS A 393 -5.31 -14.96 2.64
C HIS A 393 -6.04 -15.08 1.28
N PRO A 394 -5.39 -15.54 0.20
CA PRO A 394 -4.02 -16.10 0.14
C PRO A 394 -2.94 -15.06 -0.20
N LYS A 395 -3.24 -13.76 -0.23
CA LYS A 395 -2.28 -12.71 -0.63
C LYS A 395 -1.21 -12.44 0.44
N ASP A 396 -1.46 -12.80 1.70
CA ASP A 396 -0.49 -12.74 2.82
C ASP A 396 0.09 -14.11 3.22
N ILE A 397 0.01 -15.13 2.37
CA ILE A 397 0.44 -16.50 2.72
C ILE A 397 1.93 -16.59 3.09
N ASN A 398 2.77 -15.69 2.56
CA ASN A 398 4.20 -15.56 2.87
C ASN A 398 4.72 -14.14 2.53
N LEU A 399 5.93 -13.82 3.02
CA LEU A 399 6.55 -12.51 2.84
C LEU A 399 6.85 -12.19 1.36
N TYR A 400 7.18 -13.20 0.54
CA TYR A 400 7.37 -13.07 -0.91
C TYR A 400 6.15 -12.43 -1.62
N GLN A 401 4.92 -12.75 -1.19
CA GLN A 401 3.71 -12.09 -1.68
C GLN A 401 3.42 -10.78 -0.93
N ALA A 402 3.57 -10.76 0.40
CA ALA A 402 3.25 -9.60 1.23
C ALA A 402 4.09 -8.35 0.91
N GLN A 403 5.34 -8.50 0.44
CA GLN A 403 6.18 -7.36 0.07
C GLN A 403 5.56 -6.46 -1.02
N LYS A 404 4.66 -6.99 -1.86
CA LYS A 404 3.91 -6.18 -2.85
C LYS A 404 3.05 -5.09 -2.19
N ALA A 405 2.51 -5.37 -1.00
CA ALA A 405 1.78 -4.39 -0.21
C ALA A 405 2.72 -3.31 0.33
N LEU A 406 3.93 -3.68 0.77
CA LEU A 406 4.96 -2.72 1.17
C LEU A 406 5.36 -1.82 0.00
N ALA A 407 5.57 -2.37 -1.19
CA ALA A 407 5.91 -1.58 -2.38
C ALA A 407 4.90 -0.45 -2.63
N HIS A 408 3.60 -0.78 -2.55
CA HIS A 408 2.52 0.18 -2.78
C HIS A 408 2.37 1.16 -1.61
N ALA A 409 2.48 0.70 -0.36
CA ALA A 409 2.40 1.55 0.83
C ALA A 409 3.59 2.52 0.93
N ALA A 410 4.80 2.07 0.61
CA ALA A 410 6.00 2.88 0.59
C ALA A 410 5.83 4.06 -0.36
N LEU A 411 5.36 3.86 -1.60
CA LEU A 411 5.17 4.93 -2.61
C LEU A 411 4.42 6.16 -2.08
N VAL A 412 3.46 5.99 -1.16
CA VAL A 412 2.69 7.09 -0.56
C VAL A 412 3.09 7.45 0.86
N THR A 413 4.11 6.80 1.42
CA THR A 413 4.69 7.19 2.71
C THR A 413 5.83 8.19 2.46
N ARG A 414 5.94 9.24 3.29
CA ARG A 414 7.08 10.17 3.22
C ARG A 414 8.38 9.50 3.67
N ASP A 415 9.51 10.10 3.30
CA ASP A 415 10.83 9.69 3.77
C ASP A 415 10.89 9.72 5.31
N GLY A 416 11.41 8.64 5.90
CA GLY A 416 11.44 8.42 7.35
C GLY A 416 10.07 8.18 8.02
N GLY A 417 8.96 8.22 7.27
CA GLY A 417 7.62 7.85 7.74
C GLY A 417 7.48 6.35 7.98
N PHE A 418 6.40 5.92 8.63
CA PHE A 418 6.18 4.53 9.02
C PHE A 418 5.30 3.75 8.03
N VAL A 419 5.66 2.49 7.80
CA VAL A 419 4.76 1.49 7.18
C VAL A 419 4.57 0.34 8.15
N ILE A 420 3.34 0.13 8.62
CA ILE A 420 2.98 -1.08 9.36
C ILE A 420 2.41 -2.07 8.34
N LEU A 421 3.22 -3.07 7.97
CA LEU A 421 2.82 -4.17 7.10
C LEU A 421 2.11 -5.24 7.95
N VAL A 422 0.84 -5.47 7.68
CA VAL A 422 -0.03 -6.42 8.38
C VAL A 422 -0.28 -7.61 7.46
N ALA A 423 0.42 -8.71 7.71
CA ALA A 423 0.40 -9.89 6.84
C ALA A 423 0.74 -11.15 7.65
N ALA A 424 -0.14 -12.16 7.68
CA ALA A 424 0.04 -13.33 8.55
C ALA A 424 1.31 -14.12 8.24
N CYS A 425 1.63 -14.33 6.96
CA CYS A 425 2.81 -15.07 6.50
C CYS A 425 3.01 -16.47 7.14
N PRO A 426 1.97 -17.33 7.23
CA PRO A 426 2.08 -18.66 7.86
C PRO A 426 3.08 -19.61 7.17
N GLN A 427 3.49 -19.34 5.92
CA GLN A 427 4.55 -20.06 5.22
C GLN A 427 5.92 -19.34 5.28
N GLY A 428 6.10 -18.42 6.23
CA GLY A 428 7.33 -17.66 6.43
C GLY A 428 7.71 -16.82 5.22
N THR A 429 8.93 -17.02 4.73
CA THR A 429 9.52 -16.27 3.62
C THR A 429 8.87 -16.59 2.27
N GLY A 430 8.53 -17.85 2.02
CA GLY A 430 8.01 -18.34 0.73
C GLY A 430 9.06 -18.57 -0.36
N SER A 431 10.35 -18.41 -0.07
CA SER A 431 11.46 -18.81 -0.94
C SER A 431 12.71 -19.05 -0.08
N PRO A 432 13.21 -20.30 0.00
CA PRO A 432 14.46 -20.63 0.69
C PRO A 432 15.69 -19.92 0.11
N GLU A 433 15.67 -19.59 -1.19
CA GLU A 433 16.76 -18.90 -1.90
C GLU A 433 16.83 -17.44 -1.46
N PHE A 434 15.68 -16.76 -1.40
CA PHE A 434 15.54 -15.43 -0.81
C PHE A 434 16.03 -15.41 0.64
N GLU A 435 15.58 -16.36 1.46
CA GLU A 435 15.96 -16.44 2.87
C GLU A 435 17.47 -16.69 3.07
N THR A 436 18.02 -17.68 2.38
CA THR A 436 19.44 -18.07 2.49
C THR A 436 20.35 -16.94 2.05
N TRP A 437 19.99 -16.23 0.97
CA TRP A 437 20.79 -15.14 0.42
C TRP A 437 20.74 -13.88 1.30
N VAL A 438 19.58 -13.51 1.88
CA VAL A 438 19.48 -12.34 2.79
C VAL A 438 20.19 -12.57 4.12
N ARG A 439 20.17 -13.79 4.66
CA ARG A 439 20.88 -14.14 5.90
C ARG A 439 22.40 -13.92 5.84
N GLN A 440 22.96 -13.74 4.65
CA GLN A 440 24.37 -13.44 4.41
C GLN A 440 24.65 -11.93 4.24
N ARG A 441 23.68 -11.05 4.57
CA ARG A 441 23.75 -9.60 4.37
C ARG A 441 23.56 -8.87 5.70
N HIS A 442 24.17 -7.69 5.82
CA HIS A 442 24.23 -6.93 7.07
C HIS A 442 23.31 -5.69 7.09
N SER A 443 22.83 -5.24 5.92
CA SER A 443 21.92 -4.09 5.81
C SER A 443 21.10 -4.11 4.53
N LEU A 444 20.04 -3.31 4.46
CA LEU A 444 19.27 -3.13 3.23
C LEU A 444 20.12 -2.54 2.09
N GLN A 445 21.14 -1.73 2.41
CA GLN A 445 22.05 -1.19 1.41
C GLN A 445 23.00 -2.26 0.86
N ASP A 446 23.47 -3.18 1.71
CA ASP A 446 24.27 -4.36 1.31
C ASP A 446 23.46 -5.28 0.37
N VAL A 447 22.19 -5.55 0.68
CA VAL A 447 21.27 -6.25 -0.25
C VAL A 447 21.26 -5.58 -1.64
N LEU A 448 21.16 -4.26 -1.71
CA LEU A 448 21.11 -3.55 -2.99
C LEU A 448 22.46 -3.59 -3.73
N SER A 449 23.59 -3.35 -3.05
CA SER A 449 24.92 -3.37 -3.68
C SER A 449 25.36 -4.76 -4.11
N THR A 450 25.08 -5.78 -3.29
CA THR A 450 25.49 -7.17 -3.57
C THR A 450 24.70 -7.74 -4.75
N PHE A 451 23.40 -7.44 -4.86
CA PHE A 451 22.63 -7.84 -6.06
C PHE A 451 23.05 -7.09 -7.33
N ALA A 452 23.39 -5.80 -7.23
CA ALA A 452 23.90 -5.05 -8.37
C ALA A 452 25.25 -5.60 -8.90
N ALA A 453 26.03 -6.27 -8.05
CA ALA A 453 27.27 -6.94 -8.42
C ALA A 453 27.06 -8.41 -8.87
N GLU A 454 26.15 -9.16 -8.25
CA GLU A 454 25.85 -10.57 -8.61
C GLU A 454 25.00 -10.70 -9.90
N GLY A 455 24.26 -9.67 -10.28
CA GLY A 455 23.28 -9.71 -11.38
C GLY A 455 21.91 -10.29 -10.97
N PHE A 456 20.98 -10.35 -11.93
CA PHE A 456 19.62 -10.81 -11.64
C PHE A 456 19.57 -12.31 -11.30
N ARG A 457 18.87 -12.63 -10.19
CA ARG A 457 18.60 -14.01 -9.77
C ARG A 457 17.19 -14.17 -9.18
N VAL A 458 16.50 -15.25 -9.55
CA VAL A 458 15.22 -15.65 -8.92
C VAL A 458 15.48 -16.02 -7.45
N GLY A 459 14.66 -15.49 -6.53
CA GLY A 459 14.94 -15.49 -5.09
C GLY A 459 15.50 -14.13 -4.63
N PRO A 460 16.80 -13.84 -4.78
CA PRO A 460 17.43 -12.58 -4.35
C PRO A 460 16.72 -11.31 -4.82
N HIS A 461 16.15 -11.29 -6.03
CA HIS A 461 15.39 -10.13 -6.52
C HIS A 461 14.20 -9.72 -5.62
N LYS A 462 13.68 -10.61 -4.77
CA LYS A 462 12.67 -10.24 -3.75
C LYS A 462 13.26 -9.52 -2.55
N ALA A 463 14.48 -9.87 -2.15
CA ALA A 463 15.22 -9.09 -1.17
C ALA A 463 15.44 -7.66 -1.66
N VAL A 464 15.78 -7.51 -2.94
CA VAL A 464 16.02 -6.21 -3.58
C VAL A 464 14.76 -5.36 -3.61
N GLN A 465 13.61 -5.93 -3.98
CA GLN A 465 12.32 -5.23 -3.94
C GLN A 465 11.99 -4.77 -2.50
N LEU A 466 12.06 -5.71 -1.55
CA LEU A 466 11.84 -5.43 -0.13
C LEU A 466 12.79 -4.34 0.40
N ALA A 467 14.08 -4.40 0.07
CA ALA A 467 15.11 -3.46 0.53
C ALA A 467 15.01 -2.09 -0.14
N ARG A 468 14.69 -2.03 -1.43
CA ARG A 468 14.42 -0.79 -2.18
C ARG A 468 13.24 -0.04 -1.58
N ASP A 469 12.20 -0.76 -1.18
CA ASP A 469 10.97 -0.16 -0.68
C ASP A 469 11.08 0.16 0.82
N ALA A 470 11.78 -0.68 1.60
CA ALA A 470 12.02 -0.47 3.03
C ALA A 470 13.11 0.57 3.35
N ARG A 471 14.14 0.80 2.51
CA ARG A 471 15.26 1.72 2.85
C ARG A 471 14.85 3.18 3.07
N ARG A 472 13.65 3.59 2.63
CA ARG A 472 13.15 4.97 2.70
C ARG A 472 12.17 5.19 3.86
N VAL A 473 11.65 4.12 4.47
CA VAL A 473 10.55 4.14 5.44
C VAL A 473 10.82 3.23 6.63
N GLN A 474 10.21 3.51 7.77
CA GLN A 474 10.30 2.67 8.96
C GLN A 474 9.27 1.55 8.91
N VAL A 475 9.69 0.37 8.45
CA VAL A 475 8.80 -0.80 8.35
C VAL A 475 8.64 -1.49 9.71
N ARG A 476 7.40 -1.82 10.07
CA ARG A 476 7.06 -2.76 11.15
C ARG A 476 6.21 -3.88 10.56
N LEU A 477 6.64 -5.13 10.73
CA LEU A 477 5.91 -6.31 10.27
C LEU A 477 5.09 -6.91 11.41
N VAL A 478 3.77 -6.93 11.28
CA VAL A 478 2.84 -7.69 12.13
C VAL A 478 2.50 -8.98 11.38
N SER A 479 2.96 -10.12 11.92
CA SER A 479 2.89 -11.43 11.26
C SER A 479 2.97 -12.59 12.26
N GLU A 480 2.59 -13.79 11.83
CA GLU A 480 2.77 -15.07 12.56
C GLU A 480 4.22 -15.59 12.48
N MET A 481 5.11 -14.93 11.72
CA MET A 481 6.52 -15.29 11.61
C MET A 481 7.29 -15.06 12.92
N GLU A 482 8.18 -15.99 13.25
CA GLU A 482 9.07 -15.87 14.40
C GLU A 482 9.89 -14.57 14.37
N PRO A 483 9.89 -13.74 15.44
CA PRO A 483 10.60 -12.46 15.45
C PRO A 483 12.10 -12.57 15.14
N ALA A 484 12.73 -13.70 15.47
CA ALA A 484 14.11 -13.98 15.11
C ALA A 484 14.30 -14.19 13.59
N GLN A 485 13.35 -14.86 12.92
CA GLN A 485 13.36 -15.00 11.46
C GLN A 485 13.15 -13.64 10.79
N VAL A 486 12.18 -12.84 11.23
CA VAL A 486 11.93 -11.49 10.68
C VAL A 486 13.18 -10.60 10.79
N ARG A 487 13.87 -10.60 11.95
CA ARG A 487 15.14 -9.87 12.11
C ARG A 487 16.26 -10.38 11.20
N SER A 488 16.34 -11.69 10.96
CA SER A 488 17.32 -12.26 10.02
C SER A 488 17.06 -11.92 8.54
N LEU A 489 15.90 -11.33 8.25
CA LEU A 489 15.52 -10.79 6.94
C LEU A 489 15.69 -9.26 6.88
N LEU A 490 16.40 -8.67 7.85
CA LEU A 490 16.68 -7.24 7.97
C LEU A 490 15.40 -6.38 8.17
N LEU A 491 14.33 -6.98 8.69
CA LEU A 491 13.06 -6.32 9.02
C LEU A 491 12.86 -6.18 10.53
N THR A 492 12.02 -5.23 10.94
CA THR A 492 11.61 -5.06 12.34
C THR A 492 10.26 -5.74 12.59
N PRO A 493 10.19 -6.84 13.37
CA PRO A 493 8.92 -7.43 13.79
C PRO A 493 8.24 -6.58 14.85
N ALA A 494 6.91 -6.55 14.82
CA ALA A 494 6.06 -6.07 15.91
C ALA A 494 5.19 -7.24 16.42
N PRO A 495 5.00 -7.38 17.74
CA PRO A 495 4.26 -8.52 18.31
C PRO A 495 2.75 -8.47 17.99
N ASP A 496 2.21 -7.26 17.84
CA ASP A 496 0.81 -6.99 17.58
C ASP A 496 0.65 -5.60 16.94
N LEU A 497 -0.53 -5.35 16.35
CA LEU A 497 -0.83 -4.10 15.65
C LEU A 497 -0.89 -2.89 16.60
N ASP A 498 -1.43 -3.04 17.81
CA ASP A 498 -1.52 -1.95 18.79
C ASP A 498 -0.14 -1.47 19.26
N SER A 499 0.82 -2.38 19.39
CA SER A 499 2.20 -2.10 19.75
C SER A 499 2.97 -1.45 18.60
N ALA A 500 2.77 -1.89 17.36
CA ALA A 500 3.30 -1.22 16.17
C ALA A 500 2.75 0.22 16.04
N LEU A 501 1.45 0.40 16.25
CA LEU A 501 0.78 1.70 16.22
C LEU A 501 1.29 2.62 17.33
N ARG A 502 1.43 2.11 18.56
CA ARG A 502 1.94 2.88 19.71
C ARG A 502 3.37 3.36 19.47
N GLU A 503 4.23 2.52 18.93
CA GLU A 503 5.60 2.87 18.56
C GLU A 503 5.61 3.99 17.49
N ALA A 504 4.93 3.77 16.36
CA ALA A 504 4.89 4.72 15.26
C ALA A 504 4.30 6.08 15.70
N LEU A 505 3.15 6.09 16.38
CA LEU A 505 2.49 7.32 16.82
C LEU A 505 3.29 8.11 17.84
N THR A 506 4.17 7.47 18.62
CA THR A 506 5.07 8.17 19.58
C THR A 506 6.20 8.92 18.86
N ALA A 507 6.62 8.44 17.69
CA ALA A 507 7.70 9.03 16.89
C ALA A 507 7.19 10.04 15.82
N LEU A 508 5.89 10.32 15.78
CA LEU A 508 5.23 11.14 14.77
C LEU A 508 4.74 12.47 15.35
N PRO A 509 4.49 13.51 14.50
CA PRO A 509 3.96 14.79 14.97
C PRO A 509 2.56 14.62 15.58
N SER A 510 2.12 15.60 16.37
CA SER A 510 0.84 15.58 17.10
C SER A 510 -0.42 15.51 16.22
N ARG A 511 -0.29 15.73 14.91
CA ARG A 511 -1.35 15.57 13.90
C ARG A 511 -0.78 14.87 12.66
N PRO A 512 -0.52 13.56 12.71
CA PRO A 512 0.05 12.83 11.59
C PRO A 512 -0.99 12.56 10.51
N ARG A 513 -0.59 12.58 9.24
CA ARG A 513 -1.42 12.06 8.15
C ARG A 513 -1.31 10.54 8.12
N ILE A 514 -2.40 9.84 8.42
CA ILE A 514 -2.44 8.37 8.44
C ILE A 514 -3.28 7.86 7.27
N ALA A 515 -2.79 6.82 6.59
CA ALA A 515 -3.56 6.04 5.63
C ALA A 515 -3.70 4.58 6.04
N ILE A 516 -4.78 3.95 5.59
CA ILE A 516 -5.02 2.52 5.69
C ILE A 516 -5.20 1.96 4.28
N MET A 517 -4.46 0.90 3.95
CA MET A 517 -4.54 0.18 2.67
C MET A 517 -5.01 -1.26 2.94
N PRO A 518 -6.33 -1.55 3.00
CA PRO A 518 -6.83 -2.88 3.34
C PRO A 518 -6.50 -3.96 2.31
N GLN A 519 -6.30 -3.56 1.05
CA GLN A 519 -5.95 -4.43 -0.07
C GLN A 519 -4.78 -3.84 -0.88
N ALA A 520 -3.71 -3.42 -0.20
CA ALA A 520 -2.59 -2.70 -0.78
C ALA A 520 -2.07 -3.33 -2.08
N SER A 521 -1.90 -4.66 -2.16
CA SER A 521 -1.46 -5.36 -3.38
C SER A 521 -2.41 -5.24 -4.59
N ALA A 522 -3.63 -4.73 -4.42
CA ALA A 522 -4.60 -4.41 -5.46
C ALA A 522 -4.92 -2.91 -5.57
N THR A 523 -4.49 -2.08 -4.61
CA THR A 523 -4.51 -0.62 -4.68
C THR A 523 -3.22 -0.15 -5.36
N ALA A 524 -3.29 0.52 -6.51
CA ALA A 524 -2.12 1.11 -7.16
C ALA A 524 -2.07 2.62 -6.88
N PRO A 525 -1.51 3.09 -5.76
CA PRO A 525 -1.53 4.51 -5.47
C PRO A 525 -0.67 5.29 -6.46
N ILE A 526 -1.14 6.49 -6.82
CA ILE A 526 -0.36 7.50 -7.52
C ILE A 526 -0.25 8.69 -6.58
N LEU A 527 0.99 9.03 -6.22
CA LEU A 527 1.28 10.32 -5.62
C LEU A 527 1.19 11.36 -6.73
N ASP A 528 0.29 12.34 -6.59
CA ASP A 528 0.25 13.46 -7.53
C ASP A 528 1.59 14.21 -7.40
N ALA A 529 2.33 14.29 -8.51
CA ALA A 529 3.56 15.06 -8.54
C ALA A 529 3.22 16.49 -8.10
N ALA A 530 3.88 16.96 -7.04
CA ALA A 530 3.66 18.30 -6.52
C ALA A 530 3.74 19.28 -7.70
N ARG A 531 2.61 19.92 -8.02
CA ARG A 531 2.57 20.98 -9.05
C ARG A 531 3.75 21.90 -8.75
N PRO A 532 4.73 22.06 -9.66
CA PRO A 532 5.81 23.00 -9.40
C PRO A 532 5.13 24.33 -9.10
N ALA A 533 5.39 24.86 -7.90
CA ALA A 533 4.76 26.09 -7.45
C ALA A 533 4.97 27.11 -8.56
N SER A 534 3.88 27.57 -9.17
CA SER A 534 3.96 28.40 -10.36
C SER A 534 4.87 29.57 -10.03
N LEU A 535 6.02 29.66 -10.71
CA LEU A 535 6.90 30.81 -10.63
C LEU A 535 6.15 31.96 -11.29
N SER A 536 5.29 32.57 -10.49
CA SER A 536 4.69 33.86 -10.71
C SER A 536 5.81 34.89 -10.61
N HIS A 537 6.62 34.97 -11.66
CA HIS A 537 7.45 36.13 -11.90
C HIS A 537 6.50 37.28 -12.26
N PRO A 538 6.39 38.33 -11.43
CA PRO A 538 5.76 39.56 -11.87
C PRO A 538 6.73 40.25 -12.84
N LEU A 539 6.23 40.56 -14.04
CA LEU A 539 6.50 41.75 -14.85
C LEU A 539 7.87 42.44 -14.72
N SER A 540 8.54 42.67 -15.85
CA SER A 540 8.73 44.05 -16.36
C SER A 540 9.39 44.12 -17.74
N ALA A 541 8.93 45.13 -18.51
CA ALA A 541 9.53 45.72 -19.72
C ALA A 541 9.88 44.79 -20.89
#